data_AF-A0A8S9SLG8-F1
#
_entry.id   AF-A0A8S9SLG8-F1
#
_cell.length_a   1.000
_cell.length_b   1.000
_cell.length_c   1.000
_cell.angle_alpha   90.00
_cell.angle_beta   90.00
_cell.angle_gamma   90.00
#
_symmetry.space_group_name_H-M   'P 1'
#
loop_
_entity.id
_entity.type
_entity.pdbx_description
1 polymer ?
#
loop_
_entity_poly.entity_id
_entity_poly.type
_entity_poly.pdbx_seq_one_letter_code
_entity_poly.pdbx_strand_id
1 'polypeptide(L)'
;MTTMSDLPQDLTKEIFSRVPLTSLSAVRSTCKSWNSISKSQVLCESAARRKQFLGFMMKDFSVCSMKFDLQGIQNEADFVEPSIKQVSVLDQVEISQIFQCEGLLLCVTRDKSRLVGGRS
;
A
#
# COMPACT_ATOMS: atom_id res chain seq x y z
N MET A 1 7.76 -20.91 -26.94
CA MET A 1 6.55 -20.08 -26.85
C MET A 1 6.51 -19.52 -25.44
N THR A 2 6.61 -18.20 -25.27
CA THR A 2 6.69 -17.58 -23.94
C THR A 2 5.29 -17.37 -23.40
N THR A 3 5.02 -17.87 -22.21
CA THR A 3 3.73 -17.82 -21.53
C THR A 3 3.79 -16.88 -20.34
N MET A 4 2.64 -16.48 -19.79
CA MET A 4 2.62 -15.64 -18.58
C MET A 4 3.32 -16.27 -17.37
N SER A 5 3.45 -17.60 -17.35
CA SER A 5 4.16 -18.33 -16.30
C SER A 5 5.69 -18.19 -16.40
N ASP A 6 6.20 -17.79 -17.56
CA ASP A 6 7.63 -17.57 -17.80
C ASP A 6 8.07 -16.14 -17.42
N LEU A 7 7.13 -15.28 -17.01
CA LEU A 7 7.41 -13.92 -16.56
C LEU A 7 7.92 -13.92 -15.11
N PRO A 8 8.87 -13.02 -14.78
CA PRO A 8 9.17 -12.66 -13.41
C PRO A 8 7.91 -12.28 -12.63
N GLN A 9 7.87 -12.70 -11.37
CA GLN A 9 6.70 -12.54 -10.51
C GLN A 9 6.27 -11.07 -10.34
N ASP A 10 7.22 -10.13 -10.38
CA ASP A 10 6.94 -8.69 -10.28
C ASP A 10 6.21 -8.15 -11.51
N LEU A 11 6.55 -8.63 -12.71
CA LEU A 11 5.81 -8.29 -13.94
C LEU A 11 4.42 -8.93 -13.93
N THR A 12 4.27 -10.14 -13.39
CA THR A 12 2.95 -10.77 -13.24
C THR A 12 2.05 -9.98 -12.27
N LYS A 13 2.61 -9.46 -11.17
CA LYS A 13 1.90 -8.59 -10.23
C LYS A 13 1.43 -7.29 -10.90
N GLU A 14 2.29 -6.66 -11.71
CA GLU A 14 1.93 -5.46 -12.46
C GLU A 14 0.84 -5.72 -13.50
N ILE A 15 0.84 -6.90 -14.14
CA ILE A 15 -0.24 -7.26 -15.07
C ILE A 15 -1.55 -7.43 -14.30
N PHE A 16 -1.55 -8.18 -13.19
CA PHE A 16 -2.77 -8.38 -12.42
C PHE A 16 -3.28 -7.09 -11.77
N SER A 17 -2.41 -6.14 -11.39
CA SER A 17 -2.81 -4.82 -10.90
C SER A 17 -3.66 -4.03 -11.89
N ARG A 18 -3.54 -4.31 -13.19
CA ARG A 18 -4.33 -3.69 -14.25
C ARG A 18 -5.59 -4.48 -14.62
N VAL A 19 -5.76 -5.69 -14.08
CA VAL A 19 -6.92 -6.54 -14.36
C VAL A 19 -8.08 -6.12 -13.44
N PRO A 20 -9.29 -5.88 -14.00
CA PRO A 20 -10.46 -5.57 -13.19
C PRO A 20 -10.71 -6.63 -12.10
N LEU A 21 -11.08 -6.19 -10.89
CA LEU A 21 -11.34 -7.07 -9.75
C LEU A 21 -12.38 -8.15 -10.03
N THR A 22 -13.37 -7.87 -10.88
CA THR A 22 -14.37 -8.84 -11.33
C THR A 22 -13.76 -10.02 -12.07
N SER A 23 -12.72 -9.75 -12.86
CA SER A 23 -12.00 -10.74 -13.68
C SER A 23 -10.94 -11.50 -12.90
N LEU A 24 -10.49 -10.99 -11.75
CA LEU A 24 -9.53 -11.69 -10.89
C LEU A 24 -10.06 -13.03 -10.35
N SER A 25 -11.39 -13.19 -10.25
CA SER A 25 -12.00 -14.48 -9.90
C SER A 25 -11.60 -15.59 -10.89
N ALA A 26 -11.55 -15.29 -12.19
CA ALA A 26 -11.11 -16.23 -13.22
C ALA A 26 -9.59 -16.47 -13.14
N VAL A 27 -8.78 -15.42 -12.94
CA VAL A 27 -7.32 -15.51 -12.77
C VAL A 27 -6.94 -16.45 -11.62
N ARG A 28 -7.68 -16.38 -10.50
CA ARG A 28 -7.46 -17.25 -9.32
C ARG A 28 -7.78 -18.71 -9.59
N SER A 29 -8.66 -18.98 -10.54
CA SER A 29 -9.05 -20.35 -10.91
C SER A 29 -8.05 -21.01 -11.84
N THR A 30 -7.18 -20.25 -12.51
CA THR A 30 -6.20 -20.80 -13.46
C THR A 30 -5.10 -21.60 -12.77
N CYS A 31 -4.48 -21.05 -11.72
CA CYS A 31 -3.43 -21.77 -10.98
C CYS A 31 -3.21 -21.21 -9.56
N LYS A 32 -2.58 -22.03 -8.70
CA LYS A 32 -2.29 -21.67 -7.30
C LYS A 32 -1.39 -20.45 -7.18
N SER A 33 -0.39 -20.33 -8.05
CA SER A 33 0.55 -19.19 -8.07
C SER A 33 -0.22 -17.88 -8.33
N TRP A 34 -1.05 -17.86 -9.37
CA TRP A 34 -1.83 -16.68 -9.74
C TRP A 34 -2.91 -16.34 -8.72
N ASN A 35 -3.51 -17.35 -8.07
CA ASN A 35 -4.40 -17.12 -6.93
C ASN A 35 -3.68 -16.39 -5.79
N SER A 36 -2.46 -16.81 -5.46
CA SER A 36 -1.65 -16.18 -4.41
C SER A 36 -1.30 -14.74 -4.78
N ILE A 37 -0.86 -14.50 -6.01
CA ILE A 37 -0.48 -13.17 -6.51
C ILE A 37 -1.72 -12.25 -6.56
N SER A 38 -2.82 -12.70 -7.16
CA SER A 38 -4.08 -11.94 -7.25
C SER A 38 -4.65 -11.61 -5.88
N LYS A 39 -4.55 -12.51 -4.90
CA LYS A 39 -4.97 -12.20 -3.53
C LYS A 39 -4.12 -11.07 -2.96
N SER A 40 -2.80 -11.15 -3.04
CA SER A 40 -1.91 -10.08 -2.53
C SER A 40 -2.18 -8.70 -3.11
N GLN A 41 -2.64 -8.62 -4.37
CA GLN A 41 -3.03 -7.37 -5.02
C GLN A 41 -4.32 -6.77 -4.43
N VAL A 42 -5.38 -7.56 -4.27
CA VAL A 42 -6.69 -7.06 -3.77
C VAL A 42 -6.59 -6.56 -2.33
N LEU A 43 -5.73 -7.20 -1.55
CA LEU A 43 -5.38 -6.75 -0.20
C LEU A 43 -4.80 -5.31 -0.23
N CYS A 44 -3.92 -5.01 -1.19
CA CYS A 44 -3.31 -3.68 -1.35
C CYS A 44 -4.25 -2.62 -1.96
N GLU A 45 -5.06 -2.98 -2.97
CA GLU A 45 -5.94 -2.05 -3.70
C GLU A 45 -7.20 -1.63 -2.92
N SER A 46 -7.64 -2.43 -1.95
CA SER A 46 -8.79 -2.10 -1.10
C SER A 46 -8.60 -0.80 -0.28
N ALA A 47 -7.34 -0.39 -0.07
CA ALA A 47 -6.99 0.88 0.55
C ALA A 47 -7.21 2.10 -0.38
N ALA A 48 -7.12 1.93 -1.70
CA ALA A 48 -7.17 3.00 -2.69
C ALA A 48 -8.61 3.44 -3.07
N ARG A 49 -9.64 2.71 -2.65
CA ARG A 49 -11.06 3.06 -2.90
C ARG A 49 -11.68 4.04 -1.89
N ARG A 50 -10.90 4.61 -0.97
CA ARG A 50 -11.39 5.67 -0.07
C ARG A 50 -11.23 7.04 -0.75
N LYS A 51 -12.34 7.81 -0.81
CA LYS A 51 -12.36 9.21 -1.27
C LYS A 51 -11.42 10.12 -0.47
N GLN A 52 -11.12 9.71 0.77
CA GLN A 52 -10.08 10.23 1.63
C GLN A 52 -8.82 9.37 1.49
N PHE A 53 -7.69 9.99 1.14
CA PHE A 53 -6.41 9.34 1.30
C PHE A 53 -6.08 9.27 2.80
N LEU A 54 -5.80 8.07 3.29
CA LEU A 54 -5.29 7.84 4.64
C LEU A 54 -4.08 6.92 4.51
N GLY A 55 -2.89 7.46 4.80
CA GLY A 55 -1.65 6.75 4.61
C GLY A 55 -0.56 7.22 5.56
N PHE A 56 0.61 6.61 5.41
CA PHE A 56 1.81 6.98 6.12
C PHE A 56 2.87 7.49 5.14
N MET A 57 3.68 8.44 5.58
CA MET A 57 4.79 9.01 4.83
C MET A 57 6.00 9.15 5.76
N MET A 58 7.20 9.08 5.19
CA MET A 58 8.42 9.40 5.93
C MET A 58 8.76 10.89 5.79
N LYS A 59 9.14 11.53 6.90
CA LYS A 59 9.74 12.86 6.94
C LYS A 59 10.96 12.85 7.85
N ASP A 60 12.13 13.19 7.34
CA ASP A 60 13.37 13.29 8.14
C ASP A 60 13.62 12.04 9.01
N PHE A 61 13.46 10.84 8.42
CA PHE A 61 13.56 9.53 9.10
C PHE A 61 12.48 9.21 10.14
N SER A 62 11.53 10.12 10.36
CA SER A 62 10.34 9.89 11.18
C SER A 62 9.16 9.43 10.33
N VAL A 63 8.21 8.71 10.93
CA VAL A 63 6.97 8.30 10.28
C VAL A 63 5.85 9.26 10.64
N CYS A 64 5.18 9.79 9.63
CA CYS A 64 4.00 10.63 9.78
C CYS A 64 2.77 9.93 9.19
N SER A 65 1.66 10.00 9.91
CA SER A 65 0.33 9.76 9.35
C SER A 65 -0.11 10.98 8.55
N MET A 66 -0.76 10.75 7.41
CA MET A 66 -1.30 11.78 6.55
C MET A 66 -2.74 11.44 6.17
N LYS A 67 -3.61 12.44 6.27
CA LYS A 67 -4.99 12.38 5.79
C LYS A 67 -5.29 13.61 4.94
N PHE A 68 -5.79 13.40 3.72
CA PHE A 68 -6.34 14.46 2.88
C PHE A 68 -7.52 13.94 2.05
N ASP A 69 -8.52 14.78 1.81
CA ASP A 69 -9.67 14.46 0.98
C ASP A 69 -9.39 14.87 -0.47
N LEU A 70 -9.60 13.96 -1.42
CA LEU A 70 -9.44 14.24 -2.84
C LEU A 70 -10.72 14.83 -3.46
N GLN A 71 -11.84 14.94 -2.71
CA GLN A 71 -13.07 15.58 -3.19
C GLN A 71 -12.93 17.09 -3.45
N GLY A 72 -11.99 17.77 -2.80
CA GLY A 72 -11.84 19.23 -2.85
C GLY A 72 -11.43 19.80 -4.21
N ILE A 73 -10.98 18.97 -5.17
CA ILE A 73 -10.57 19.46 -6.51
C ILE A 73 -11.79 19.85 -7.37
N GLN A 74 -13.00 19.41 -7.00
CA GLN A 74 -14.22 19.68 -7.78
C GLN A 74 -15.20 20.67 -7.12
N ASN A 75 -15.01 21.03 -5.85
CA ASN A 75 -15.88 21.96 -5.14
C ASN A 75 -15.05 22.93 -4.31
N GLU A 76 -14.99 24.20 -4.75
CA GLU A 76 -14.29 25.33 -4.13
C GLU A 76 -14.74 25.66 -2.68
N ALA A 77 -15.72 24.93 -2.12
CA ALA A 77 -16.37 25.23 -0.85
C ALA A 77 -16.03 24.27 0.31
N ASP A 78 -15.45 23.09 0.05
CA ASP A 78 -15.17 22.05 1.07
C ASP A 78 -13.71 21.57 1.01
N PHE A 79 -12.76 22.50 1.02
CA PHE A 79 -11.33 22.17 1.22
C PHE A 79 -11.14 21.63 2.64
N VAL A 80 -11.24 20.31 2.81
CA VAL A 80 -10.82 19.63 4.04
C VAL A 80 -9.31 19.79 4.15
N GLU A 81 -8.86 20.53 5.18
CA GLU A 81 -7.45 20.81 5.40
C GLU A 81 -6.64 19.50 5.51
N PRO A 82 -5.57 19.32 4.70
CA PRO A 82 -4.66 18.20 4.85
C PRO A 82 -4.08 18.15 6.26
N SER A 83 -4.14 16.99 6.91
CA SER A 83 -3.56 16.80 8.24
C SER A 83 -2.36 15.86 8.16
N ILE A 84 -1.26 16.29 8.77
CA ILE A 84 -0.05 15.50 8.92
C ILE A 84 0.26 15.43 10.42
N LYS A 85 0.41 14.22 10.95
CA LYS A 85 0.75 13.99 12.36
C LYS A 85 1.84 12.95 12.49
N GLN A 86 2.90 13.28 13.20
CA GLN A 86 3.99 12.34 13.51
C GLN A 86 3.46 11.18 14.37
N VAL A 87 3.95 9.98 14.08
CA VAL A 87 3.58 8.75 14.79
C VAL A 87 4.53 8.58 15.97
N SER A 88 4.11 9.08 17.14
CA SER A 88 4.96 9.16 18.33
C SER A 88 5.57 7.83 18.81
N VAL A 89 4.90 6.70 18.52
CA VAL A 89 5.40 5.35 18.84
C VAL A 89 6.71 5.03 18.11
N LEU A 90 6.98 5.68 16.97
CA LEU A 90 8.15 5.44 16.13
C LEU A 90 9.23 6.53 16.29
N ASP A 91 9.05 7.51 17.18
CA ASP A 91 9.98 8.65 17.34
C ASP A 91 11.37 8.24 17.82
N GLN A 92 11.46 7.12 18.53
CA GLN A 92 12.74 6.61 19.07
C GLN A 92 13.52 5.77 18.05
N VAL A 93 12.98 5.59 16.84
CA VAL A 93 13.55 4.67 15.85
C VAL A 93 13.72 5.38 14.51
N GLU A 94 14.95 5.47 14.04
CA GLU A 94 15.22 6.00 12.70
C GLU A 94 14.73 5.02 11.63
N ILE A 95 13.69 5.40 10.89
CA ILE A 95 13.13 4.59 9.81
C ILE A 95 13.79 4.98 8.49
N SER A 96 14.20 3.98 7.72
CA SER A 96 14.82 4.12 6.39
C SER A 96 13.86 3.81 5.25
N GLN A 97 12.87 2.94 5.47
CA GLN A 97 11.81 2.63 4.49
C GLN A 97 10.50 2.30 5.20
N ILE A 98 9.38 2.62 4.54
CA ILE A 98 8.03 2.25 4.99
C ILE A 98 7.31 1.48 3.88
N PHE A 99 6.57 0.44 4.25
CA PHE A 99 5.69 -0.31 3.36
C PHE A 99 4.32 -0.47 4.00
N GLN A 100 3.26 -0.20 3.25
CA GLN A 100 1.88 -0.29 3.75
C GLN A 100 1.13 -1.40 3.00
N CYS A 101 0.41 -2.25 3.74
CA CYS A 101 -0.47 -3.27 3.19
C CYS A 101 -1.61 -3.54 4.17
N GLU A 102 -2.88 -3.42 3.75
CA GLU A 102 -4.07 -3.74 4.57
C GLU A 102 -4.20 -3.02 5.94
N GLY A 103 -3.64 -1.83 6.10
CA GLY A 103 -3.57 -1.20 7.44
C GLY A 103 -2.55 -1.87 8.36
N LEU A 104 -1.60 -2.63 7.80
CA LEU A 104 -0.34 -2.93 8.45
C LEU A 104 0.73 -2.01 7.86
N LEU A 105 1.58 -1.51 8.74
CA LEU A 105 2.72 -0.69 8.39
C LEU A 105 4.00 -1.45 8.77
N LEU A 106 4.77 -1.83 7.75
CA LEU A 106 6.10 -2.38 7.93
C LEU A 106 7.11 -1.23 7.86
N CYS A 107 7.90 -1.08 8.93
CA CYS A 107 8.96 -0.07 9.03
C CYS A 107 10.32 -0.75 9.04
N VAL A 108 11.23 -0.31 8.16
CA VAL A 108 12.62 -0.78 8.12
C VAL A 108 13.51 0.25 8.79
N THR A 109 14.17 -0.13 9.88
CA THR A 109 15.04 0.75 10.65
C THR A 109 16.40 0.95 9.97
N ARG A 110 17.04 2.10 10.22
CA ARG A 110 18.36 2.42 9.65
C ARG A 110 19.48 1.58 10.26
N ASP A 111 19.36 1.27 11.54
CA ASP A 111 20.15 0.20 12.17
C ASP A 111 19.65 -1.14 11.64
N LYS A 112 20.48 -1.80 10.84
CA LYS A 112 20.18 -2.97 10.00
C LYS A 112 19.82 -4.26 10.77
N SER A 113 19.35 -4.16 12.01
CA SER A 113 19.21 -5.29 12.94
C SER A 113 17.82 -5.50 13.55
N ARG A 114 16.82 -4.62 13.35
CA ARG A 114 15.53 -4.75 14.06
C ARG A 114 14.31 -4.38 13.20
N LEU A 115 13.55 -5.40 12.78
CA LEU A 115 12.21 -5.21 12.22
C LEU A 115 11.23 -4.89 13.36
N VAL A 116 10.52 -3.77 13.28
CA VAL A 116 9.47 -3.41 14.25
C VAL A 116 8.12 -3.48 13.55
N GLY A 117 7.26 -4.40 13.99
CA GLY A 117 5.89 -4.54 13.51
C GLY A 117 4.90 -3.89 14.47
N GLY A 118 4.06 -2.99 13.97
CA GLY A 118 2.95 -2.39 14.70
C GLY A 118 1.64 -2.51 13.89
N ARG A 119 0.51 -2.71 14.59
CA ARG A 119 -0.83 -2.65 13.98
C ARG A 119 -1.23 -1.17 13.81
N SER A 120 -1.75 -0.81 12.64
CA SER A 120 -2.36 0.52 12.38
C SER A 120 -3.72 0.65 13.03
#